data_AF-A0A183AM81-F1
#
_entry.id   AF-A0A183AM81-F1
#
_cell.length_a   1.000
_cell.length_b   1.000
_cell.length_c   1.000
_cell.angle_alpha   90.00
_cell.angle_beta   90.00
_cell.angle_gamma   90.00
#
_symmetry.space_group_name_H-M   'P 1'
#
loop_
_entity.id
_entity.type
_entity.pdbx_description
1 polymer ?
#
loop_
_entity_poly.entity_id
_entity_poly.type
_entity_poly.pdbx_seq_one_letter_code
_entity_poly.pdbx_strand_id
1 'polypeptide(L)'
;MNKTRLTNLAFDINNCRFACAIRRECRGIEFVKGVSCTLIMEKVGLSSETYLGVTVETKAEECDGQVIEPYPYREAVVYLENKYGF
;
A
#
# COMPACT_ATOMS: atom_id res chain seq x y z
N MET A 1 -12.98 7.42 23.99
CA MET A 1 -13.83 6.78 22.96
C MET A 1 -13.31 7.11 21.57
N ASN A 2 -13.27 6.09 20.72
CA ASN A 2 -13.13 6.07 19.24
C ASN A 2 -11.91 6.72 18.57
N LYS A 3 -10.80 5.97 18.52
CA LYS A 3 -9.92 5.99 17.34
C LYS A 3 -10.54 5.11 16.26
N THR A 4 -11.58 5.61 15.59
CA THR A 4 -12.03 5.02 14.34
C THR A 4 -11.02 5.38 13.25
N ARG A 5 -9.82 4.75 13.29
CA ARG A 5 -8.97 4.62 12.11
C ARG A 5 -9.63 3.55 11.23
N LEU A 6 -10.75 3.90 10.62
CA LEU A 6 -11.14 3.24 9.38
C LEU A 6 -10.06 3.65 8.39
N THR A 7 -9.08 2.78 8.22
CA THR A 7 -8.09 2.82 7.15
C THR A 7 -8.90 2.85 5.85
N ASN A 8 -9.17 4.04 5.30
CA ASN A 8 -10.00 4.18 4.09
C ASN A 8 -9.44 3.34 2.92
N LEU A 9 -8.13 3.08 2.95
CA LEU A 9 -7.44 2.18 2.03
C LEU A 9 -7.76 0.69 2.24
N ALA A 10 -8.23 0.29 3.42
CA ALA A 10 -8.63 -1.09 3.72
C ALA A 10 -10.07 -1.40 3.29
N PHE A 11 -10.87 -0.41 2.90
CA PHE A 11 -12.25 -0.66 2.46
C PHE A 11 -12.30 -1.32 1.07
N ASP A 12 -11.33 -1.00 0.21
CA ASP A 12 -11.20 -1.51 -1.15
C ASP A 12 -9.73 -1.83 -1.44
N ILE A 13 -9.46 -3.05 -1.91
CA ILE A 13 -8.12 -3.50 -2.27
C ILE A 13 -7.46 -2.61 -3.32
N ASN A 14 -8.25 -2.01 -4.22
CA ASN A 14 -7.73 -1.12 -5.27
C ASN A 14 -7.13 0.16 -4.69
N ASN A 15 -7.64 0.64 -3.56
CA ASN A 15 -7.03 1.77 -2.86
C ASN A 15 -5.65 1.39 -2.31
N CYS A 16 -5.52 0.18 -1.79
CA CYS A 16 -4.27 -0.36 -1.28
C CYS A 16 -3.24 -0.56 -2.41
N ARG A 17 -3.68 -1.16 -3.53
CA ARG A 17 -2.89 -1.32 -4.76
C ARG A 17 -2.40 0.02 -5.28
N PHE A 18 -3.29 1.01 -5.39
CA PHE A 18 -2.94 2.34 -5.86
C PHE A 18 -1.88 3.00 -4.97
N ALA A 19 -2.07 2.95 -3.64
CA ALA A 19 -1.11 3.49 -2.69
C ALA A 19 0.28 2.83 -2.84
N CYS A 20 0.34 1.52 -3.09
CA CYS A 20 1.60 0.84 -3.36
C CYS A 20 2.19 1.19 -4.74
N ALA A 21 1.35 1.25 -5.78
CA ALA A 21 1.77 1.55 -7.14
C ALA A 21 2.52 2.90 -7.22
N ILE A 22 2.01 3.91 -6.52
CA ILE A 22 2.60 5.25 -6.50
C ILE A 22 3.70 5.44 -5.43
N ARG A 23 4.03 4.43 -4.63
CA ARG A 23 5.17 4.47 -3.73
C ARG A 23 6.36 3.76 -4.38
N ARG A 24 7.48 4.47 -4.48
CA ARG A 24 8.71 3.97 -5.10
C ARG A 24 9.27 2.75 -4.36
N GLU A 25 9.23 2.81 -3.04
CA GLU A 25 9.80 1.78 -2.17
C GLU A 25 8.82 0.62 -1.91
N CYS A 26 7.53 0.77 -2.26
CA CYS A 26 6.58 -0.31 -2.04
C CYS A 26 6.87 -1.49 -2.98
N ARG A 27 6.91 -2.70 -2.42
CA ARG A 27 7.09 -3.97 -3.13
C ARG A 27 5.85 -4.84 -3.14
N GLY A 28 4.87 -4.53 -2.30
CA GLY A 28 3.62 -5.26 -2.22
C GLY A 28 2.70 -4.76 -1.13
N ILE A 29 1.55 -5.42 -1.01
CA ILE A 29 0.52 -5.12 -0.04
C ILE A 29 0.13 -6.36 0.75
N GLU A 30 -0.28 -6.14 1.99
CA GLU A 30 -1.07 -7.08 2.78
C GLU A 30 -2.42 -6.42 3.09
N PHE A 31 -3.51 -7.07 2.69
CA PHE A 31 -4.85 -6.51 2.71
C PHE A 31 -5.84 -7.42 3.43
N VAL A 32 -6.62 -6.83 4.33
CA VAL A 32 -7.77 -7.45 4.98
C VAL A 32 -8.96 -6.52 4.84
N LYS A 33 -9.98 -6.93 4.08
CA LYS A 33 -11.13 -6.10 3.73
C LYS A 33 -11.81 -5.53 4.97
N GLY A 34 -11.91 -4.21 5.03
CA GLY A 34 -12.53 -3.46 6.12
C GLY A 34 -11.68 -3.36 7.40
N VAL A 35 -10.48 -3.95 7.41
CA VAL A 35 -9.62 -4.03 8.60
C VAL A 35 -8.29 -3.33 8.38
N SER A 36 -7.49 -3.78 7.40
CA SER A 36 -6.13 -3.25 7.18
C SER A 36 -5.73 -3.22 5.70
N CYS A 37 -4.86 -2.26 5.41
CA CYS A 37 -4.05 -2.18 4.20
C CYS A 37 -2.64 -1.81 4.66
N THR A 38 -1.71 -2.75 4.57
CA THR A 38 -0.31 -2.58 4.93
C THR A 38 0.53 -2.53 3.66
N LEU A 39 1.40 -1.54 3.54
CA LEU A 39 2.34 -1.42 2.43
C LEU A 39 3.68 -2.01 2.86
N ILE A 40 4.25 -2.88 2.03
CA ILE A 40 5.52 -3.54 2.30
C ILE A 40 6.63 -2.75 1.61
N MET A 41 7.44 -2.05 2.39
CA MET A 41 8.42 -1.05 1.90
C MET A 41 9.86 -1.60 1.73
N GLU A 42 10.22 -2.70 2.40
CA GLU A 42 11.58 -3.25 2.38
C GLU A 42 11.60 -4.72 1.97
N LYS A 43 12.81 -5.26 1.73
CA LYS A 43 13.09 -6.70 1.51
C LYS A 43 12.83 -7.55 2.78
N VAL A 44 11.76 -7.29 3.51
CA VAL A 44 11.25 -8.28 4.45
C VAL A 44 10.64 -9.34 3.55
N GLY A 45 11.25 -10.53 3.53
CA GLY A 45 10.68 -11.65 2.80
C GLY A 45 9.22 -11.77 3.20
N LEU A 46 8.31 -11.62 2.24
CA LEU A 46 6.90 -11.87 2.45
C LEU A 46 6.81 -13.23 3.14
N SER A 47 6.33 -13.27 4.38
CA SER A 47 6.12 -14.55 5.02
C SER A 47 5.14 -15.31 4.14
N SER A 48 5.49 -16.54 3.78
CA SER A 48 4.59 -17.42 3.01
C SER A 48 3.38 -17.88 3.85
N GLU A 49 3.14 -17.25 5.00
CA GLU A 49 2.06 -17.60 5.90
C GLU A 49 0.77 -16.99 5.38
N THR A 50 0.02 -17.81 4.65
CA THR A 50 -1.31 -17.45 4.17
C THR A 50 -2.29 -17.53 5.33
N TYR A 51 -2.56 -16.40 5.98
CA TYR A 51 -3.65 -16.31 6.96
C TYR A 51 -5.00 -16.23 6.23
N LEU A 52 -5.99 -17.01 6.69
CA LEU A 52 -7.35 -16.97 6.13
C LEU A 52 -7.92 -15.54 6.17
N GLY A 53 -8.33 -15.03 5.00
CA GLY A 53 -8.90 -13.69 4.87
C GLY A 53 -7.86 -12.57 4.63
N VAL A 54 -6.57 -12.91 4.53
CA VAL A 54 -5.50 -11.99 4.14
C VAL A 54 -5.18 -12.16 2.66
N THR A 55 -5.13 -11.05 1.93
CA THR A 55 -4.65 -10.99 0.54
C THR A 55 -3.27 -10.35 0.49
N VAL A 56 -2.29 -11.07 -0.02
CA VAL A 56 -0.92 -10.57 -0.24
C VAL A 56 -0.69 -10.46 -1.74
N GLU A 57 -0.29 -9.28 -2.21
CA GLU A 57 0.01 -9.04 -3.63
C GLU A 57 1.33 -8.29 -3.77
N THR A 58 2.16 -8.72 -4.71
CA THR A 58 3.34 -7.95 -5.11
C THR A 58 2.93 -6.75 -5.94
N LYS A 59 3.72 -5.68 -5.88
CA LYS A 59 3.58 -4.54 -6.77
C LYS A 59 3.74 -5.01 -8.22
N ALA A 60 2.85 -4.53 -9.09
CA ALA A 60 2.90 -4.85 -10.51
C ALA A 60 4.21 -4.33 -11.13
N GLU A 61 4.88 -5.14 -11.96
CA GLU A 61 6.22 -4.83 -12.52
C GLU A 61 6.20 -3.58 -13.39
N GLU A 62 5.09 -3.30 -14.08
CA GLU A 62 4.87 -2.08 -14.86
C GLU A 62 4.90 -0.81 -14.00
N CYS A 63 4.66 -0.94 -12.69
CA CYS A 63 4.76 0.14 -11.72
C CYS A 63 6.17 0.23 -11.09
N ASP A 64 7.08 -0.68 -11.40
CA ASP A 64 8.50 -0.67 -10.99
C ASP A 64 9.38 0.14 -11.97
N GLY A 65 8.75 1.02 -12.76
CA GLY A 65 9.37 1.80 -13.83
C GLY A 65 10.42 2.81 -13.38
N GLN A 66 11.39 3.06 -14.26
CA GLN A 66 12.42 4.10 -14.07
C GLN A 66 11.79 5.48 -13.84
N VAL A 67 12.33 6.18 -12.84
CA VAL A 67 11.91 7.52 -12.46
C VAL A 67 12.21 8.50 -13.59
N ILE A 68 11.17 8.93 -14.30
CA ILE A 68 11.25 10.13 -15.14
C ILE A 68 10.94 11.30 -14.21
N GLU A 69 11.96 12.09 -13.87
CA GLU A 69 11.73 13.34 -13.14
C GLU A 69 11.10 14.38 -14.08
N PRO A 70 10.11 15.16 -13.60
CA PRO A 70 9.57 15.20 -12.24
C PRO A 70 8.61 14.03 -11.92
N TYR A 71 8.71 13.46 -10.71
CA TYR A 71 7.82 12.37 -10.28
C TYR A 71 6.34 12.77 -10.21
N PRO A 72 5.47 12.20 -11.05
CA PRO A 72 4.11 12.71 -11.22
C PRO A 72 3.22 12.50 -10.00
N TYR A 73 3.56 11.57 -9.11
CA TYR A 73 2.73 11.23 -7.95
C TYR A 73 3.23 11.79 -6.61
N ARG A 74 4.22 12.69 -6.62
CA ARG A 74 4.83 13.21 -5.38
C ARG A 74 3.81 13.79 -4.41
N GLU A 75 2.90 14.63 -4.88
CA GLU A 75 1.87 15.26 -4.04
C GLU A 75 0.87 14.25 -3.48
N ALA A 76 0.49 13.25 -4.29
CA ALA A 76 -0.39 12.18 -3.87
C ALA A 76 0.23 11.33 -2.76
N VAL A 77 1.53 11.00 -2.87
CA VAL A 77 2.26 10.28 -1.82
C VAL A 77 2.26 11.08 -0.51
N VAL A 78 2.62 12.37 -0.56
CA VAL A 78 2.62 13.25 0.63
C VAL A 78 1.22 13.32 1.27
N TYR A 79 0.17 13.41 0.47
CA TYR A 79 -1.20 13.39 0.97
C TYR A 79 -1.54 12.09 1.70
N LEU A 80 -1.19 10.94 1.11
CA LEU A 80 -1.46 9.64 1.71
C LEU A 80 -0.70 9.43 3.03
N GLU A 81 0.56 9.88 3.11
CA GLU A 81 1.37 9.84 4.34
C GLU A 81 0.72 10.65 5.46
N ASN A 82 0.37 11.90 5.18
CA ASN A 82 -0.26 12.78 6.16
C ASN A 82 -1.63 12.26 6.63
N LYS A 83 -2.42 11.67 5.72
CA LYS A 83 -3.78 11.23 6.02
C LYS A 83 -3.84 9.88 6.73
N TYR A 84 -2.98 8.94 6.36
CA TYR A 84 -3.08 7.55 6.80
C TYR A 84 -1.95 7.09 7.73
N GLY A 85 -0.85 7.85 7.84
CA GLY A 85 0.24 7.59 8.78
C GLY A 85 0.92 6.25 8.52
N PHE A 86 1.44 6.10 7.30
CA PHE A 86 2.37 5.05 6.92
C PHE A 86 3.78 5.38 7.40
#